data_AF-A0A0F8Z6R2-F1
#
_entry.id   AF-A0A0F8Z6R2-F1
#
_cell.length_a   1.000
_cell.length_b   1.000
_cell.length_c   1.000
_cell.angle_alpha   90.00
_cell.angle_beta   90.00
_cell.angle_gamma   90.00
#
_symmetry.space_group_name_H-M   'P 1'
#
loop_
_entity.id
_entity.type
_entity.pdbx_description
1 polymer ?
#
loop_
_entity_poly.entity_id
_entity_poly.type
_entity_poly.pdbx_seq_one_letter_code
_entity_poly.pdbx_strand_id
1 'polypeptide(L)'
;RSQDNQYHDTVTVDMESRDKQLAMKRRVEPKVLVNYKICNTVSVEASIMHELASYMGVGAGNMVVSTMNYVKPYLPLYGRQTAWVELRKMADQYLGEMYFRYDGKFLFDSRFQDNYVELSSEFRFELSNIANILSEGIPILANKVNTEYLTYEALSVDSLLYRNTDNYDVATQKCAIAVAANAYWPGPGAGDVAQLNYKNPATGERYPIAVTVSTPDLGAADSGTAIESTGGNLTLVSFNGSTGSTAQRPDSSEIILLNDSSVACTINKLEIYGTPLSVQSKRLVEDRESGLDDWEYIEKKIPGEYAVSDAQAHITTQWWKDLGATPRTLYKIVVDWIPQVAKGALVTLAAPGMTASLVCAVESFQHPSANGPMSKQVTTIALKERYDFVPTGSAAVIQESFGSQTGPFIVVESSEAVRQGGMYRC
;
A
#
# COMPACT_ATOMS: atom_id res chain seq x y z
N ARG A 1 -25.21 -13.79 -44.19
CA ARG A 1 -24.18 -12.94 -44.84
C ARG A 1 -24.74 -11.52 -44.79
N SER A 2 -24.39 -10.64 -43.87
CA SER A 2 -23.14 -10.39 -43.12
C SER A 2 -23.29 -10.62 -41.61
N GLN A 3 -22.45 -11.52 -41.08
CA GLN A 3 -21.92 -11.43 -39.72
C GLN A 3 -20.82 -10.36 -39.71
N ASP A 4 -20.42 -9.95 -38.51
CA ASP A 4 -19.35 -9.00 -38.15
C ASP A 4 -19.84 -7.58 -37.82
N ASN A 5 -20.29 -7.41 -36.57
CA ASN A 5 -19.57 -6.54 -35.65
C ASN A 5 -19.89 -6.89 -34.19
N GLN A 6 -18.80 -7.01 -33.44
CA GLN A 6 -18.64 -7.53 -32.10
C GLN A 6 -19.37 -6.67 -31.06
N TYR A 7 -20.23 -7.30 -30.26
CA TYR A 7 -20.51 -6.85 -28.88
C TYR A 7 -20.19 -8.02 -27.96
N HIS A 8 -18.90 -8.30 -27.84
CA HIS A 8 -18.38 -8.93 -26.64
C HIS A 8 -17.98 -7.78 -25.70
N ASP A 9 -18.96 -7.15 -25.05
CA ASP A 9 -18.73 -6.24 -23.92
C ASP A 9 -18.34 -7.04 -22.67
N THR A 10 -17.41 -7.97 -22.84
CA THR A 10 -16.61 -8.51 -21.74
C THR A 10 -15.44 -7.55 -21.56
N VAL A 11 -15.60 -6.62 -20.62
CA VAL A 11 -14.46 -5.87 -20.08
C VAL A 11 -13.54 -6.92 -19.46
N THR A 12 -12.44 -7.18 -20.14
CA THR A 12 -11.38 -8.04 -19.62
C THR A 12 -10.59 -7.18 -18.68
N VAL A 13 -10.74 -7.41 -17.37
CA VAL A 13 -9.84 -6.82 -16.40
C VAL A 13 -8.53 -7.58 -16.54
N ASP A 14 -7.54 -6.99 -17.21
CA ASP A 14 -6.19 -7.53 -17.35
C ASP A 14 -5.47 -7.49 -16.00
N MET A 15 -5.87 -8.36 -15.09
CA MET A 15 -5.07 -8.75 -13.93
C MET A 15 -4.33 -10.04 -14.29
N GLU A 16 -3.20 -9.92 -14.97
CA GLU A 16 -2.33 -11.07 -15.14
C GLU A 16 -1.58 -11.35 -13.85
N SER A 17 -2.06 -12.35 -13.11
CA SER A 17 -1.30 -12.96 -12.03
C SER A 17 -0.20 -13.82 -12.63
N ARG A 18 1.07 -13.53 -12.30
CA ARG A 18 2.24 -14.32 -12.71
C ARG A 18 2.09 -15.82 -12.37
N ASP A 19 1.30 -16.14 -11.34
CA ASP A 19 1.13 -17.49 -10.80
C ASP A 19 -0.30 -18.07 -10.99
N LYS A 20 -1.14 -17.41 -11.81
CA LYS A 20 -2.55 -17.80 -12.08
C LYS A 20 -3.47 -17.82 -10.85
N GLN A 21 -3.08 -17.23 -9.72
CA GLN A 21 -3.96 -16.99 -8.57
C GLN A 21 -4.82 -15.73 -8.79
N LEU A 22 -5.99 -15.63 -8.13
CA LEU A 22 -6.77 -14.39 -8.12
C LEU A 22 -5.90 -13.22 -7.64
N ALA A 23 -5.62 -12.24 -8.51
CA ALA A 23 -4.56 -11.27 -8.27
C ALA A 23 -4.75 -10.44 -6.98
N MET A 24 -6.00 -10.15 -6.61
CA MET A 24 -6.36 -9.46 -5.35
C MET A 24 -6.05 -10.27 -4.07
N LYS A 25 -5.86 -11.59 -4.19
CA LYS A 25 -5.51 -12.48 -3.08
C LYS A 25 -4.00 -12.64 -2.88
N ARG A 26 -3.17 -12.06 -3.77
CA ARG A 26 -1.71 -12.16 -3.61
C ARG A 26 -1.27 -11.41 -2.37
N ARG A 27 -0.48 -12.10 -1.54
CA ARG A 27 0.15 -11.49 -0.37
C ARG A 27 1.30 -10.60 -0.82
N VAL A 28 1.47 -9.51 -0.12
CA VAL A 28 2.63 -8.64 -0.29
C VAL A 28 3.86 -9.43 0.15
N GLU A 29 4.98 -9.32 -0.56
CA GLU A 29 6.23 -9.91 -0.05
C GLU A 29 6.67 -9.14 1.20
N PRO A 30 7.15 -9.83 2.24
CA PRO A 30 7.79 -9.14 3.35
C PRO A 30 8.93 -8.26 2.81
N LYS A 31 9.00 -6.99 3.27
CA LYS A 31 10.12 -6.06 3.05
C LYS A 31 9.91 -4.74 3.80
N VAL A 32 10.91 -3.88 3.80
CA VAL A 32 10.82 -2.52 4.34
C VAL A 32 10.98 -1.53 3.19
N LEU A 33 9.98 -0.68 3.00
CA LEU A 33 10.08 0.45 2.07
C LEU A 33 10.65 1.65 2.82
N VAL A 34 11.71 2.24 2.28
CA VAL A 34 12.44 3.35 2.93
C VAL A 34 12.35 4.60 2.07
N ASN A 35 11.81 5.68 2.63
CA ASN A 35 11.61 6.95 1.94
C ASN A 35 10.78 6.86 0.64
N TYR A 36 9.84 5.91 0.59
CA TYR A 36 8.92 5.82 -0.56
C TYR A 36 7.85 6.91 -0.45
N LYS A 37 7.44 7.44 -1.60
CA LYS A 37 6.24 8.28 -1.69
C LYS A 37 4.99 7.40 -1.68
N ILE A 38 3.89 7.94 -1.17
CA ILE A 38 2.60 7.23 -1.19
C ILE A 38 2.18 6.93 -2.63
N CYS A 39 2.13 7.96 -3.47
CA CYS A 39 1.95 7.82 -4.91
C CYS A 39 2.91 8.76 -5.65
N ASN A 40 3.65 8.24 -6.63
CA ASN A 40 4.51 9.04 -7.49
C ASN A 40 4.39 8.56 -8.93
N THR A 41 3.82 9.40 -9.79
CA THR A 41 3.61 9.06 -11.21
C THR A 41 4.87 9.26 -12.07
N VAL A 42 5.88 9.96 -11.55
CA VAL A 42 7.17 10.18 -12.24
C VAL A 42 8.17 9.08 -11.92
N SER A 43 8.28 8.68 -10.66
CA SER A 43 9.16 7.61 -10.20
C SER A 43 8.33 6.51 -9.52
N VAL A 44 7.74 5.66 -10.37
CA VAL A 44 6.83 4.58 -9.96
C VAL A 44 7.53 3.53 -9.08
N GLU A 45 8.84 3.37 -9.23
CA GLU A 45 9.67 2.45 -8.44
C GLU A 45 9.79 2.85 -6.96
N ALA A 46 9.66 4.15 -6.67
CA ALA A 46 9.69 4.72 -5.32
C ALA A 46 8.26 5.07 -4.82
N SER A 47 7.24 4.37 -5.31
CA SER A 47 5.83 4.59 -4.96
C SER A 47 5.21 3.38 -4.29
N ILE A 48 4.72 3.56 -3.06
CA ILE A 48 4.05 2.51 -2.27
C ILE A 48 2.83 1.96 -3.03
N MET A 49 2.02 2.85 -3.60
CA MET A 49 0.83 2.44 -4.35
C MET A 49 1.16 1.60 -5.56
N HIS A 50 2.14 2.00 -6.39
CA HIS A 50 2.53 1.24 -7.58
C HIS A 50 3.16 -0.10 -7.19
N GLU A 51 3.98 -0.11 -6.14
CA GLU A 51 4.55 -1.32 -5.56
C GLU A 51 3.44 -2.31 -5.17
N LEU A 52 2.47 -1.88 -4.35
CA LEU A 52 1.35 -2.70 -3.92
C LEU A 52 0.46 -3.14 -5.10
N ALA A 53 0.17 -2.25 -6.04
CA ALA A 53 -0.63 -2.55 -7.23
C ALA A 53 0.05 -3.59 -8.14
N SER A 54 1.38 -3.54 -8.24
CA SER A 54 2.16 -4.50 -9.03
C SER A 54 2.03 -5.94 -8.54
N TYR A 55 1.83 -6.15 -7.23
CA TYR A 55 1.53 -7.49 -6.69
C TYR A 55 0.23 -8.05 -7.28
N MET A 56 -0.75 -7.20 -7.59
CA MET A 56 -2.00 -7.59 -8.24
C MET A 56 -1.89 -7.66 -9.78
N GLY A 57 -0.69 -7.54 -10.35
CA GLY A 57 -0.48 -7.52 -11.79
C GLY A 57 -0.89 -6.21 -12.46
N VAL A 58 -1.21 -5.17 -11.69
CA VAL A 58 -1.59 -3.86 -12.24
C VAL A 58 -0.30 -3.09 -12.55
N GLY A 59 0.01 -2.95 -13.83
CA GLY A 59 1.11 -2.11 -14.30
C GLY A 59 0.77 -0.62 -14.18
N ALA A 60 1.79 0.24 -14.11
CA ALA A 60 1.62 1.69 -13.96
C ALA A 60 0.73 2.32 -15.05
N GLY A 61 0.77 1.83 -16.28
CA GLY A 61 -0.10 2.31 -17.38
C GLY A 61 -1.59 1.94 -17.24
N ASN A 62 -1.90 1.00 -16.35
CA ASN A 62 -3.26 0.54 -16.04
C ASN A 62 -3.78 1.13 -14.71
N MET A 63 -3.09 2.14 -14.18
CA MET A 63 -3.50 2.90 -13.00
C MET A 63 -3.96 4.29 -13.40
N VAL A 64 -5.08 4.74 -12.81
CA VAL A 64 -5.58 6.12 -12.93
C VAL A 64 -5.41 6.77 -11.57
N VAL A 65 -4.28 7.47 -11.39
CA VAL A 65 -3.82 8.01 -10.11
C VAL A 65 -3.05 9.31 -10.32
N SER A 66 -3.04 10.19 -9.32
CA SER A 66 -2.18 11.39 -9.29
C SER A 66 -1.09 11.26 -8.23
N THR A 67 -0.08 12.13 -8.30
CA THR A 67 1.01 12.13 -7.32
C THR A 67 0.50 12.55 -5.94
N MET A 68 0.97 11.87 -4.90
CA MET A 68 0.82 12.25 -3.49
C MET A 68 2.22 12.38 -2.91
N ASN A 69 2.69 13.62 -2.76
CA ASN A 69 4.09 13.91 -2.39
C ASN A 69 4.47 13.60 -0.93
N TYR A 70 3.61 12.93 -0.19
CA TYR A 70 3.91 12.45 1.16
C TYR A 70 4.93 11.32 1.10
N VAL A 71 6.04 11.49 1.81
CA VAL A 71 7.10 10.49 1.95
C VAL A 71 6.88 9.75 3.26
N LYS A 72 6.88 8.42 3.20
CA LYS A 72 6.89 7.56 4.37
C LYS A 72 8.33 7.15 4.64
N PRO A 73 8.96 7.59 5.76
CA PRO A 73 10.36 7.28 6.03
C PRO A 73 10.60 5.78 6.09
N TYR A 74 9.72 5.05 6.77
CA TYR A 74 9.77 3.60 6.91
C TYR A 74 8.36 3.01 6.86
N LEU A 75 8.17 2.02 6.00
CA LEU A 75 6.95 1.21 5.94
C LEU A 75 7.33 -0.28 5.91
N PRO A 76 7.20 -0.99 7.05
CA PRO A 76 7.36 -2.44 7.06
C PRO A 76 6.13 -3.12 6.45
N LEU A 77 6.35 -3.87 5.37
CA LEU A 77 5.38 -4.79 4.81
C LEU A 77 5.69 -6.16 5.39
N TYR A 78 4.81 -6.69 6.24
CA TYR A 78 5.03 -7.99 6.90
C TYR A 78 4.55 -9.20 6.08
N GLY A 79 3.96 -8.96 4.90
CA GLY A 79 3.42 -9.99 4.02
C GLY A 79 2.29 -10.86 4.58
N ARG A 80 1.63 -10.41 5.66
CA ARG A 80 0.49 -11.10 6.27
C ARG A 80 -0.81 -10.86 5.51
N GLN A 81 -0.92 -9.71 4.86
CA GLN A 81 -2.13 -9.27 4.18
C GLN A 81 -1.96 -9.30 2.67
N THR A 82 -3.09 -9.27 1.97
CA THR A 82 -3.08 -9.17 0.50
C THR A 82 -2.81 -7.74 0.08
N ALA A 83 -2.22 -7.57 -1.10
CA ALA A 83 -1.97 -6.25 -1.66
C ALA A 83 -3.24 -5.39 -1.73
N TRP A 84 -4.39 -6.00 -2.03
CA TRP A 84 -5.68 -5.32 -2.02
C TRP A 84 -6.06 -4.77 -0.64
N VAL A 85 -5.83 -5.53 0.44
CA VAL A 85 -6.14 -5.07 1.80
C VAL A 85 -5.20 -3.93 2.18
N GLU A 86 -3.91 -4.03 1.85
CA GLU A 86 -2.93 -2.97 2.07
C GLU A 86 -3.28 -1.68 1.32
N LEU A 87 -3.63 -1.78 0.03
CA LEU A 87 -4.12 -0.63 -0.74
C LEU A 87 -5.40 -0.04 -0.15
N ARG A 88 -6.31 -0.87 0.39
CA ARG A 88 -7.54 -0.39 1.02
C ARG A 88 -7.28 0.36 2.33
N LYS A 89 -6.34 -0.12 3.15
CA LYS A 89 -5.89 0.60 4.35
C LYS A 89 -5.30 1.96 3.98
N MET A 90 -4.48 1.99 2.93
CA MET A 90 -3.92 3.23 2.39
C MET A 90 -5.04 4.15 1.88
N ALA A 91 -6.04 3.63 1.17
CA ALA A 91 -7.20 4.39 0.73
C ALA A 91 -7.95 5.00 1.93
N ASP A 92 -8.25 4.19 2.97
CA ASP A 92 -8.93 4.68 4.18
C ASP A 92 -8.13 5.79 4.88
N GLN A 93 -6.79 5.66 4.95
CA GLN A 93 -5.92 6.63 5.59
C GLN A 93 -5.80 7.92 4.77
N TYR A 94 -5.81 7.85 3.44
CA TYR A 94 -5.68 8.99 2.54
C TYR A 94 -7.04 9.48 2.01
N LEU A 95 -8.15 9.16 2.68
CA LEU A 95 -9.49 9.58 2.25
C LEU A 95 -9.74 9.30 0.76
N GLY A 96 -9.19 8.16 0.31
CA GLY A 96 -9.11 7.77 -1.07
C GLY A 96 -10.18 6.76 -1.43
N GLU A 97 -10.53 6.77 -2.70
CA GLU A 97 -11.38 5.77 -3.31
C GLU A 97 -10.55 4.83 -4.14
N MET A 98 -11.03 3.59 -4.19
CA MET A 98 -10.27 2.52 -4.78
C MET A 98 -11.19 1.48 -5.39
N TYR A 99 -11.22 1.43 -6.71
CA TYR A 99 -12.02 0.48 -7.48
C TYR A 99 -11.47 0.33 -8.90
N PHE A 100 -11.96 -0.67 -9.62
CA PHE A 100 -11.67 -0.82 -11.05
C PHE A 100 -12.72 -0.10 -11.88
N ARG A 101 -12.27 0.73 -12.80
CA ARG A 101 -13.11 1.44 -13.76
C ARG A 101 -13.65 0.50 -14.83
N TYR A 102 -14.63 0.99 -15.60
CA TYR A 102 -15.21 0.28 -16.74
C TYR A 102 -14.18 -0.09 -17.83
N ASP A 103 -13.03 0.58 -17.91
CA ASP A 103 -11.95 0.29 -18.86
C ASP A 103 -10.92 -0.70 -18.31
N GLY A 104 -11.18 -1.30 -17.15
CA GLY A 104 -10.31 -2.28 -16.48
C GLY A 104 -9.16 -1.64 -15.71
N LYS A 105 -9.03 -0.31 -15.70
CA LYS A 105 -7.96 0.37 -14.97
C LYS A 105 -8.29 0.48 -13.49
N PHE A 106 -7.27 0.31 -12.67
CA PHE A 106 -7.37 0.56 -11.24
C PHE A 106 -7.35 2.06 -10.98
N LEU A 107 -8.46 2.59 -10.49
CA LEU A 107 -8.54 3.97 -10.05
C LEU A 107 -8.18 4.04 -8.56
N PHE A 108 -7.28 4.96 -8.25
CA PHE A 108 -7.12 5.46 -6.89
C PHE A 108 -7.15 6.98 -6.93
N ASP A 109 -8.16 7.56 -6.29
CA ASP A 109 -8.35 9.00 -6.21
C ASP A 109 -8.44 9.42 -4.75
N SER A 110 -7.59 10.36 -4.33
CA SER A 110 -7.48 10.80 -2.95
C SER A 110 -7.52 12.31 -2.84
N ARG A 111 -8.22 12.81 -1.81
CA ARG A 111 -8.24 14.23 -1.46
C ARG A 111 -6.85 14.82 -1.15
N PHE A 112 -5.86 13.99 -0.86
CA PHE A 112 -4.49 14.38 -0.56
C PHE A 112 -3.57 14.37 -1.79
N GLN A 113 -4.07 14.04 -2.99
CA GLN A 113 -3.27 14.06 -4.21
C GLN A 113 -3.06 15.49 -4.74
N ASP A 114 -1.94 15.69 -5.42
CA ASP A 114 -1.65 16.92 -6.12
C ASP A 114 -2.75 17.17 -7.17
N ASN A 115 -3.29 18.39 -7.22
CA ASN A 115 -4.38 18.77 -8.11
C ASN A 115 -5.63 17.90 -7.96
N TYR A 116 -5.94 17.45 -6.74
CA TYR A 116 -7.24 16.82 -6.47
C TYR A 116 -8.37 17.68 -7.05
N VAL A 117 -9.10 17.09 -7.99
CA VAL A 117 -10.33 17.67 -8.53
C VAL A 117 -11.49 16.97 -7.84
N GLU A 118 -12.56 17.72 -7.61
CA GLU A 118 -13.78 17.18 -7.03
C GLU A 118 -14.27 15.93 -7.80
N LEU A 119 -14.81 14.99 -7.03
CA LEU A 119 -15.13 13.64 -7.50
C LEU A 119 -16.03 13.67 -8.73
N SER A 120 -15.56 13.09 -9.84
CA SER A 120 -16.42 12.80 -10.99
C SER A 120 -17.08 11.43 -10.80
N SER A 121 -18.41 11.38 -10.89
CA SER A 121 -19.13 10.11 -10.92
C SER A 121 -18.76 9.29 -12.16
N GLU A 122 -18.46 8.01 -11.98
CA GLU A 122 -18.23 7.11 -13.11
C GLU A 122 -19.55 6.73 -13.79
N PHE A 123 -20.58 6.46 -13.01
CA PHE A 123 -21.90 6.09 -13.51
C PHE A 123 -22.95 7.13 -13.12
N ARG A 124 -23.94 7.29 -13.98
CA ARG A 124 -25.11 8.12 -13.71
C ARG A 124 -26.38 7.28 -13.84
N PHE A 125 -27.14 7.24 -12.76
CA PHE A 125 -28.41 6.54 -12.69
C PHE A 125 -29.54 7.57 -12.66
N GLU A 126 -30.41 7.48 -13.66
CA GLU A 126 -31.53 8.37 -13.88
C GLU A 126 -32.81 7.57 -14.08
N LEU A 127 -33.94 8.27 -14.07
CA LEU A 127 -35.26 7.69 -14.33
C LEU A 127 -35.34 6.77 -15.56
N SER A 128 -34.58 7.06 -16.61
CA SER A 128 -34.61 6.29 -17.85
C SER A 128 -33.96 4.92 -17.74
N ASN A 129 -33.03 4.72 -16.80
CA ASN A 129 -32.30 3.46 -16.63
C ASN A 129 -32.58 2.76 -15.29
N ILE A 130 -33.45 3.33 -14.44
CA ILE A 130 -33.88 2.75 -13.17
C ILE A 130 -35.28 2.15 -13.31
N ALA A 131 -35.38 0.83 -13.15
CA ALA A 131 -36.65 0.11 -13.14
C ALA A 131 -37.34 0.13 -11.76
N ASN A 132 -36.57 0.17 -10.67
CA ASN A 132 -37.09 0.19 -9.31
C ASN A 132 -36.09 0.85 -8.35
N ILE A 133 -36.59 1.56 -7.33
CA ILE A 133 -35.80 2.17 -6.26
C ILE A 133 -36.47 1.95 -4.89
N LEU A 134 -35.67 1.47 -3.94
CA LEU A 134 -36.04 1.36 -2.52
C LEU A 134 -35.00 2.12 -1.69
N SER A 135 -35.46 2.88 -0.70
CA SER A 135 -34.59 3.63 0.21
C SER A 135 -34.77 3.16 1.66
N GLU A 136 -33.68 2.88 2.35
CA GLU A 136 -33.66 2.46 3.74
C GLU A 136 -32.70 3.38 4.53
N GLY A 137 -33.11 3.86 5.70
CA GLY A 137 -32.24 4.63 6.59
C GLY A 137 -31.20 3.72 7.25
N ILE A 138 -29.94 4.15 7.26
CA ILE A 138 -28.81 3.52 7.93
C ILE A 138 -28.51 4.34 9.20
N PRO A 139 -28.30 3.68 10.36
CA PRO A 139 -27.90 4.36 11.59
C PRO A 139 -26.54 5.05 11.48
N ILE A 140 -26.20 5.85 12.50
CA ILE A 140 -24.87 6.42 12.70
C ILE A 140 -23.81 5.32 12.56
N LEU A 141 -22.80 5.58 11.74
CA LEU A 141 -21.75 4.62 11.41
C LEU A 141 -20.55 4.74 12.34
N ALA A 142 -20.23 5.97 12.73
CA ALA A 142 -19.16 6.29 13.64
C ALA A 142 -19.30 7.73 14.14
N ASN A 143 -19.21 7.96 15.43
CA ASN A 143 -19.14 9.30 16.06
C ASN A 143 -17.89 9.43 16.97
N LYS A 144 -17.06 8.38 17.00
CA LYS A 144 -15.70 8.38 17.55
C LYS A 144 -14.79 7.66 16.56
N VAL A 145 -13.74 8.33 16.10
CA VAL A 145 -12.80 7.77 15.13
C VAL A 145 -11.39 7.93 15.66
N ASN A 146 -10.61 6.85 15.64
CA ASN A 146 -9.21 6.92 15.99
C ASN A 146 -8.32 6.26 14.94
N THR A 147 -7.08 6.73 14.91
CA THR A 147 -5.99 6.12 14.15
C THR A 147 -4.76 6.07 15.03
N GLU A 148 -4.03 4.96 14.94
CA GLU A 148 -2.81 4.74 15.70
C GLU A 148 -1.68 4.40 14.74
N TYR A 149 -0.56 5.10 14.88
CA TYR A 149 0.61 4.85 14.05
C TYR A 149 1.92 4.93 14.83
N LEU A 150 2.92 4.22 14.31
CA LEU A 150 4.24 4.14 14.90
C LEU A 150 5.19 5.12 14.21
N THR A 151 6.02 5.76 15.02
CA THR A 151 7.18 6.53 14.57
C THR A 151 8.43 5.74 14.93
N TYR A 152 9.41 5.75 14.03
CA TYR A 152 10.64 4.98 14.17
C TYR A 152 11.82 5.93 14.24
N GLU A 153 12.79 5.57 15.09
CA GLU A 153 14.07 6.24 15.18
C GLU A 153 15.16 5.27 14.70
N ALA A 154 16.02 5.75 13.80
CA ALA A 154 17.20 5.00 13.40
C ALA A 154 18.25 5.06 14.50
N LEU A 155 18.68 3.89 14.97
CA LEU A 155 19.80 3.77 15.88
C LEU A 155 21.13 3.90 15.11
N SER A 156 22.23 3.49 15.73
CA SER A 156 23.56 3.56 15.10
C SER A 156 23.61 2.82 13.77
N VAL A 157 24.15 3.50 12.75
CA VAL A 157 24.41 2.91 11.43
C VAL A 157 25.40 1.75 11.57
N ASP A 158 25.16 0.69 10.79
CA ASP A 158 26.02 -0.49 10.72
C ASP A 158 26.23 -1.18 12.08
N SER A 159 25.17 -1.24 12.89
CA SER A 159 25.15 -2.01 14.14
C SER A 159 25.03 -3.51 13.87
N LEU A 160 25.58 -4.30 14.79
CA LEU A 160 25.41 -5.75 14.79
C LEU A 160 23.94 -6.12 15.07
N LEU A 161 23.24 -6.61 14.05
CA LEU A 161 21.83 -7.00 14.09
C LEU A 161 21.62 -8.47 14.47
N TYR A 162 22.59 -9.32 14.17
CA TYR A 162 22.52 -10.74 14.47
C TYR A 162 23.92 -11.30 14.68
N ARG A 163 24.04 -12.23 15.63
CA ARG A 163 25.20 -13.10 15.81
C ARG A 163 24.70 -14.51 16.05
N ASN A 164 25.23 -15.49 15.32
CA ASN A 164 24.93 -16.88 15.62
C ASN A 164 25.55 -17.26 16.98
N THR A 165 24.72 -17.80 17.87
CA THR A 165 25.11 -18.20 19.23
C THR A 165 25.17 -19.72 19.42
N ASP A 166 24.95 -20.49 18.36
CA ASP A 166 24.99 -21.95 18.39
C ASP A 166 26.44 -22.42 18.49
N ASN A 167 26.73 -23.25 19.50
CA ASN A 167 28.10 -23.65 19.86
C ASN A 167 29.07 -22.46 20.01
N TYR A 168 28.56 -21.32 20.48
CA TYR A 168 29.33 -20.09 20.57
C TYR A 168 30.20 -20.07 21.82
N ASP A 169 31.50 -19.92 21.62
CA ASP A 169 32.48 -19.75 22.67
C ASP A 169 32.68 -18.25 22.95
N VAL A 170 32.29 -17.84 24.15
CA VAL A 170 32.37 -16.45 24.61
C VAL A 170 33.83 -15.97 24.70
N ALA A 171 34.78 -16.85 25.01
CA ALA A 171 36.19 -16.49 25.16
C ALA A 171 36.86 -16.18 23.82
N THR A 172 36.53 -16.95 22.78
CA THR A 172 37.08 -16.79 21.43
C THR A 172 36.20 -15.94 20.52
N GLN A 173 34.96 -15.65 20.95
CA GLN A 173 33.92 -14.98 20.17
C GLN A 173 33.58 -15.69 18.84
N LYS A 174 33.68 -17.02 18.82
CA LYS A 174 33.47 -17.86 17.64
C LYS A 174 32.32 -18.84 17.83
N CYS A 175 31.54 -19.07 16.77
CA CYS A 175 30.61 -20.19 16.67
C CYS A 175 31.27 -21.40 16.01
N ALA A 176 30.57 -22.52 15.94
CA ALA A 176 31.06 -23.71 15.23
C ALA A 176 29.91 -24.41 14.51
N ILE A 177 29.74 -24.07 13.22
CA ILE A 177 28.73 -24.65 12.33
C ILE A 177 29.45 -25.47 11.26
N ALA A 178 29.28 -26.79 11.29
CA ALA A 178 29.85 -27.69 10.29
C ALA A 178 29.00 -27.75 9.03
N VAL A 179 29.61 -27.52 7.87
CA VAL A 179 29.00 -27.67 6.55
C VAL A 179 29.80 -28.71 5.77
N ALA A 180 29.16 -29.80 5.37
CA ALA A 180 29.82 -30.86 4.61
C ALA A 180 30.32 -30.36 3.25
N ALA A 181 31.22 -31.13 2.63
CA ALA A 181 31.67 -30.85 1.26
C ALA A 181 30.48 -30.87 0.28
N ASN A 182 30.40 -29.89 -0.62
CA ASN A 182 29.30 -29.73 -1.58
C ASN A 182 27.89 -29.66 -0.95
N ALA A 183 27.78 -29.14 0.27
CA ALA A 183 26.51 -29.06 1.00
C ALA A 183 26.10 -27.61 1.28
N TYR A 184 24.79 -27.40 1.37
CA TYR A 184 24.19 -26.12 1.72
C TYR A 184 24.06 -25.97 3.24
N TRP A 185 23.91 -24.71 3.68
CA TRP A 185 23.48 -24.35 5.03
C TRP A 185 22.30 -23.38 4.91
N PRO A 186 21.21 -23.56 5.70
CA PRO A 186 21.08 -24.38 6.91
C PRO A 186 20.69 -25.85 6.70
N GLY A 187 20.30 -26.26 5.50
CA GLY A 187 19.85 -27.62 5.20
C GLY A 187 20.51 -28.19 3.95
N PRO A 188 20.23 -29.46 3.60
CA PRO A 188 20.90 -30.14 2.49
C PRO A 188 20.57 -29.59 1.09
N GLY A 189 19.50 -28.80 0.95
CA GLY A 189 19.02 -28.29 -0.35
C GLY A 189 19.30 -26.80 -0.58
N ALA A 190 19.39 -26.42 -1.86
CA ALA A 190 19.53 -25.03 -2.29
C ALA A 190 18.31 -24.12 -2.00
N GLY A 191 17.21 -24.71 -1.52
CA GLY A 191 16.00 -24.01 -1.09
C GLY A 191 15.83 -23.96 0.43
N ASP A 192 16.75 -24.54 1.20
CA ASP A 192 16.71 -24.42 2.65
C ASP A 192 17.24 -23.03 3.04
N VAL A 193 16.43 -22.27 3.77
CA VAL A 193 16.70 -20.86 4.09
C VAL A 193 16.90 -20.69 5.59
N ALA A 194 18.00 -20.05 5.99
CA ALA A 194 18.21 -19.66 7.38
C ALA A 194 17.56 -18.29 7.60
N GLN A 195 16.64 -18.21 8.56
CA GLN A 195 16.04 -16.96 8.99
C GLN A 195 16.74 -16.44 10.26
N LEU A 196 17.47 -15.34 10.13
CA LEU A 196 18.29 -14.72 11.16
C LEU A 196 17.56 -13.52 11.76
N ASN A 197 16.87 -13.72 12.89
CA ASN A 197 16.06 -12.67 13.52
C ASN A 197 16.91 -11.57 14.16
N TYR A 198 16.58 -10.31 13.89
CA TYR A 198 17.32 -9.17 14.39
C TYR A 198 17.15 -9.00 15.90
N LYS A 199 18.26 -9.00 16.61
CA LYS A 199 18.35 -8.75 18.03
C LYS A 199 19.71 -8.18 18.38
N ASN A 200 19.77 -7.31 19.36
CA ASN A 200 21.02 -6.92 19.99
C ASN A 200 21.67 -8.17 20.62
N PRO A 201 22.86 -8.61 20.20
CA PRO A 201 23.46 -9.83 20.74
C PRO A 201 23.95 -9.69 22.18
N ALA A 202 24.19 -8.46 22.65
CA ALA A 202 24.63 -8.19 24.02
C ALA A 202 23.47 -8.13 25.02
N THR A 203 22.35 -7.48 24.64
CA THR A 203 21.19 -7.29 25.54
C THR A 203 20.06 -8.27 25.30
N GLY A 204 20.02 -8.93 24.13
CA GLY A 204 18.91 -9.78 23.70
C GLY A 204 17.67 -9.00 23.23
N GLU A 205 17.71 -7.67 23.23
CA GLU A 205 16.62 -6.81 22.75
C GLU A 205 16.33 -7.09 21.28
N ARG A 206 15.07 -7.36 20.94
CA ARG A 206 14.66 -7.63 19.56
C ARG A 206 14.48 -6.33 18.78
N TYR A 207 15.01 -6.28 17.57
CA TYR A 207 14.76 -5.19 16.65
C TYR A 207 13.62 -5.56 15.71
N PRO A 208 12.47 -4.85 15.76
CA PRO A 208 11.32 -5.20 14.93
C PRO A 208 11.52 -4.87 13.46
N ILE A 209 12.44 -3.94 13.16
CA ILE A 209 12.79 -3.49 11.81
C ILE A 209 14.28 -3.18 11.76
N ALA A 210 14.94 -3.53 10.66
CA ALA A 210 16.23 -2.96 10.28
C ALA A 210 16.24 -2.52 8.82
N VAL A 211 17.05 -1.51 8.53
CA VAL A 211 17.30 -0.98 7.19
C VAL A 211 18.79 -1.02 6.88
N THR A 212 19.15 -0.78 5.61
CA THR A 212 20.55 -0.77 5.13
C THR A 212 21.32 -2.02 5.60
N VAL A 213 20.67 -3.18 5.55
CA VAL A 213 21.27 -4.44 5.99
C VAL A 213 22.35 -4.82 4.98
N SER A 214 23.59 -4.83 5.44
CA SER A 214 24.76 -5.08 4.60
C SER A 214 24.77 -6.54 4.16
N THR A 215 25.01 -6.80 2.87
CA THR A 215 25.33 -8.16 2.42
C THR A 215 26.62 -8.60 3.11
N PRO A 216 26.59 -9.71 3.87
CA PRO A 216 27.76 -10.11 4.64
C PRO A 216 28.90 -10.51 3.69
N ASP A 217 30.09 -10.01 3.99
CA ASP A 217 31.33 -10.45 3.35
C ASP A 217 31.79 -11.79 3.95
N LEU A 218 32.47 -12.57 3.11
CA LEU A 218 32.97 -13.90 3.45
C LEU A 218 34.49 -13.88 3.44
N GLY A 219 35.09 -14.48 4.45
CA GLY A 219 36.54 -14.52 4.59
C GLY A 219 37.03 -15.76 5.34
N ALA A 220 38.36 -15.93 5.32
CA ALA A 220 39.02 -16.93 6.13
C ALA A 220 38.89 -16.59 7.63
N ALA A 221 39.14 -17.57 8.51
CA ALA A 221 39.21 -17.28 9.95
C ALA A 221 40.16 -16.12 10.26
N ASP A 222 39.72 -15.27 11.19
CA ASP A 222 40.46 -14.12 11.70
C ASP A 222 40.73 -13.04 10.63
N SER A 223 39.98 -13.06 9.51
CA SER A 223 40.06 -12.02 8.47
C SER A 223 39.27 -10.75 8.83
N GLY A 224 38.42 -10.80 9.85
CA GLY A 224 37.61 -9.66 10.29
C GLY A 224 36.29 -9.49 9.53
N THR A 225 35.99 -10.37 8.58
CA THR A 225 34.73 -10.36 7.81
C THR A 225 33.51 -10.71 8.69
N ALA A 226 32.31 -10.40 8.23
CA ALA A 226 31.06 -10.70 8.93
C ALA A 226 30.80 -12.21 9.03
N ILE A 227 31.17 -12.95 7.98
CA ILE A 227 31.16 -14.41 7.98
C ILE A 227 32.60 -14.91 7.81
N GLU A 228 33.07 -15.68 8.78
CA GLU A 228 34.40 -16.30 8.74
C GLU A 228 34.28 -17.82 8.74
N SER A 229 35.12 -18.47 7.94
CA SER A 229 35.17 -19.93 7.87
C SER A 229 36.58 -20.49 7.78
N THR A 230 36.74 -21.74 8.22
CA THR A 230 37.96 -22.54 8.07
C THR A 230 37.68 -23.83 7.32
N GLY A 231 38.68 -24.31 6.57
CA GLY A 231 38.58 -25.55 5.80
C GLY A 231 38.19 -25.24 4.35
N GLY A 232 37.10 -25.85 3.88
CA GLY A 232 36.56 -25.68 2.53
C GLY A 232 36.25 -24.24 2.10
N ASN A 233 35.65 -24.07 0.92
CA ASN A 233 35.32 -22.77 0.35
C ASN A 233 33.82 -22.47 0.52
N LEU A 234 33.51 -21.44 1.31
CA LEU A 234 32.15 -21.02 1.60
C LEU A 234 31.73 -19.88 0.65
N THR A 235 30.56 -20.01 0.05
CA THR A 235 30.00 -19.04 -0.90
C THR A 235 28.61 -18.60 -0.47
N LEU A 236 28.27 -17.35 -0.76
CA LEU A 236 26.93 -16.80 -0.55
C LEU A 236 26.05 -17.11 -1.77
N VAL A 237 25.06 -17.97 -1.60
CA VAL A 237 24.14 -18.36 -2.67
C VAL A 237 23.02 -17.36 -2.81
N SER A 238 22.45 -16.94 -1.69
CA SER A 238 21.33 -15.99 -1.66
C SER A 238 21.27 -15.26 -0.34
N PHE A 239 20.93 -13.97 -0.39
CA PHE A 239 20.74 -13.11 0.78
C PHE A 239 19.65 -12.09 0.53
N ASN A 240 18.67 -12.01 1.43
CA ASN A 240 17.62 -10.97 1.46
C ASN A 240 16.99 -10.64 0.09
N GLY A 241 16.65 -11.65 -0.70
CA GLY A 241 16.01 -11.46 -2.01
C GLY A 241 16.97 -11.25 -3.17
N SER A 242 18.28 -11.45 -2.99
CA SER A 242 19.24 -11.45 -4.10
C SER A 242 18.95 -12.54 -5.14
N THR A 243 18.21 -13.58 -4.75
CA THR A 243 17.61 -14.56 -5.64
C THR A 243 16.18 -14.85 -5.20
N GLY A 244 15.38 -15.52 -6.03
CA GLY A 244 14.00 -15.91 -5.66
C GLY A 244 13.88 -16.92 -4.52
N SER A 245 14.99 -17.44 -3.98
CA SER A 245 14.99 -18.39 -2.86
C SER A 245 14.96 -17.71 -1.49
N THR A 246 15.35 -16.44 -1.38
CA THR A 246 15.28 -15.67 -0.13
C THR A 246 14.38 -14.46 -0.30
N ALA A 247 13.93 -13.88 0.81
CA ALA A 247 13.14 -12.66 0.86
C ALA A 247 13.72 -11.69 1.88
N GLN A 248 13.62 -10.39 1.58
CA GLN A 248 14.03 -9.35 2.52
C GLN A 248 12.98 -9.22 3.62
N ARG A 249 13.26 -9.62 4.87
CA ARG A 249 12.28 -9.43 5.96
C ARG A 249 12.55 -8.16 6.76
N PRO A 250 11.50 -7.50 7.31
CA PRO A 250 11.69 -6.37 8.21
C PRO A 250 12.49 -6.71 9.46
N ASP A 251 12.20 -7.86 10.07
CA ASP A 251 12.65 -8.28 11.39
C ASP A 251 13.77 -9.33 11.35
N SER A 252 14.21 -9.74 10.15
CA SER A 252 15.15 -10.82 9.98
C SER A 252 15.85 -10.77 8.63
N SER A 253 17.01 -11.42 8.53
CA SER A 253 17.67 -11.70 7.26
C SER A 253 17.46 -13.15 6.85
N GLU A 254 17.24 -13.38 5.56
CA GLU A 254 17.24 -14.72 4.98
C GLU A 254 18.54 -14.96 4.23
N ILE A 255 19.19 -16.08 4.49
CA ILE A 255 20.50 -16.41 3.89
C ILE A 255 20.58 -17.88 3.50
N ILE A 256 21.29 -18.15 2.42
CA ILE A 256 21.70 -19.48 1.96
C ILE A 256 23.18 -19.45 1.67
N LEU A 257 23.91 -20.39 2.26
CA LEU A 257 25.35 -20.57 2.06
C LEU A 257 25.63 -21.94 1.43
N LEU A 258 26.69 -22.05 0.64
CA LEU A 258 27.15 -23.29 0.03
C LEU A 258 28.65 -23.46 0.28
N ASN A 259 29.03 -24.63 0.79
CA ASN A 259 30.41 -25.08 0.71
C ASN A 259 30.62 -25.78 -0.63
N ASP A 260 31.22 -25.11 -1.62
CA ASP A 260 31.41 -25.63 -2.97
C ASP A 260 32.68 -26.47 -3.14
N SER A 261 33.39 -26.72 -2.04
CA SER A 261 34.64 -27.48 -2.05
C SER A 261 34.43 -28.97 -1.75
N SER A 262 35.45 -29.77 -2.06
CA SER A 262 35.53 -31.20 -1.74
C SER A 262 35.86 -31.50 -0.27
N VAL A 263 36.07 -30.47 0.56
CA VAL A 263 36.45 -30.59 1.97
C VAL A 263 35.35 -29.96 2.83
N ALA A 264 35.11 -30.49 4.03
CA ALA A 264 34.19 -29.87 4.96
C ALA A 264 34.67 -28.47 5.37
N CYS A 265 33.72 -27.58 5.63
CA CYS A 265 33.93 -26.22 6.06
C CYS A 265 33.32 -26.04 7.46
N THR A 266 33.95 -25.23 8.31
CA THR A 266 33.38 -24.79 9.58
C THR A 266 33.22 -23.29 9.55
N ILE A 267 31.98 -22.81 9.73
CA ILE A 267 31.69 -21.40 9.92
C ILE A 267 32.01 -21.09 11.38
N ASN A 268 32.96 -20.18 11.59
CA ASN A 268 33.46 -19.78 12.90
C ASN A 268 32.89 -18.43 13.36
N LYS A 269 32.35 -17.64 12.44
CA LYS A 269 31.68 -16.38 12.73
C LYS A 269 30.55 -16.21 11.73
N LEU A 270 29.38 -15.83 12.22
CA LEU A 270 28.24 -15.49 11.37
C LEU A 270 27.49 -14.32 12.01
N GLU A 271 27.73 -13.15 11.45
CA GLU A 271 27.20 -11.88 11.91
C GLU A 271 26.50 -11.14 10.78
N ILE A 272 25.46 -10.40 11.11
CA ILE A 272 24.73 -9.54 10.18
C ILE A 272 24.73 -8.13 10.75
N TYR A 273 25.02 -7.16 9.89
CA TYR A 273 25.11 -5.75 10.23
C TYR A 273 24.07 -4.93 9.47
N GLY A 274 23.66 -3.81 10.05
CA GLY A 274 22.75 -2.84 9.43
C GLY A 274 22.28 -1.80 10.42
N THR A 275 21.25 -1.03 10.06
CA THR A 275 20.73 0.05 10.91
C THR A 275 19.42 -0.41 11.55
N PRO A 276 19.40 -0.77 12.85
CA PRO A 276 18.17 -1.14 13.53
C PRO A 276 17.29 0.10 13.75
N LEU A 277 15.99 -0.09 13.64
CA LEU A 277 15.00 0.93 13.96
C LEU A 277 14.28 0.57 15.27
N SER A 278 14.30 1.50 16.22
CA SER A 278 13.50 1.39 17.43
C SER A 278 12.17 2.11 17.24
N VAL A 279 11.12 1.62 17.91
CA VAL A 279 9.84 2.34 17.98
C VAL A 279 10.04 3.51 18.92
N GLN A 280 10.06 4.73 18.38
CA GLN A 280 10.28 5.94 19.16
C GLN A 280 9.04 6.33 19.95
N SER A 281 7.89 6.37 19.27
CA SER A 281 6.62 6.66 19.90
C SER A 281 5.45 6.01 19.15
N LYS A 282 4.41 5.69 19.92
CA LYS A 282 3.10 5.28 19.43
C LYS A 282 2.17 6.48 19.53
N ARG A 283 1.74 7.00 18.38
CA ARG A 283 0.87 8.17 18.27
C ARG A 283 -0.57 7.69 18.13
N LEU A 284 -1.46 8.22 18.97
CA LEU A 284 -2.90 8.03 18.89
C LEU A 284 -3.53 9.37 18.56
N VAL A 285 -4.23 9.43 17.44
CA VAL A 285 -5.05 10.58 17.06
C VAL A 285 -6.51 10.14 17.11
N GLU A 286 -7.34 10.91 17.80
CA GLU A 286 -8.74 10.62 18.03
C GLU A 286 -9.59 11.87 17.81
N ASP A 287 -10.68 11.69 17.07
CA ASP A 287 -11.74 12.67 16.90
C ASP A 287 -13.06 12.09 17.40
N ARG A 288 -13.79 12.86 18.21
CA ARG A 288 -15.05 12.44 18.83
C ARG A 288 -16.08 13.54 18.76
N GLU A 289 -17.34 13.14 18.68
CA GLU A 289 -18.47 14.06 18.75
C GLU A 289 -18.58 14.64 20.16
N SER A 290 -18.77 15.96 20.26
CA SER A 290 -18.83 16.63 21.57
C SER A 290 -20.18 16.43 22.24
N GLY A 291 -20.19 16.26 23.56
CA GLY A 291 -21.42 16.24 24.35
C GLY A 291 -22.12 14.87 24.41
N LEU A 292 -21.45 13.81 23.99
CA LEU A 292 -21.91 12.42 24.15
C LEU A 292 -21.17 11.71 25.30
N ASP A 293 -21.87 10.80 25.96
CA ASP A 293 -21.30 9.90 26.97
C ASP A 293 -20.55 8.73 26.33
N ASP A 294 -19.66 8.08 27.09
CA ASP A 294 -18.80 7.00 26.59
C ASP A 294 -19.57 5.81 25.98
N TRP A 295 -20.79 5.54 26.44
CA TRP A 295 -21.65 4.45 25.96
C TRP A 295 -22.40 4.79 24.66
N GLU A 296 -22.46 6.07 24.28
CA GLU A 296 -23.12 6.56 23.06
C GLU A 296 -22.18 6.54 21.84
N TYR A 297 -20.89 6.29 22.05
CA TYR A 297 -19.93 6.24 20.96
C TYR A 297 -19.98 4.93 20.18
N ILE A 298 -20.14 5.06 18.88
CA ILE A 298 -19.87 4.05 17.86
C ILE A 298 -18.46 4.33 17.34
N GLU A 299 -17.53 3.47 17.73
CA GLU A 299 -16.11 3.63 17.42
C GLU A 299 -15.75 3.05 16.05
N LYS A 300 -14.97 3.80 15.27
CA LYS A 300 -14.31 3.32 14.06
C LYS A 300 -12.80 3.52 14.15
N LYS A 301 -12.05 2.44 13.94
CA LYS A 301 -10.59 2.48 13.84
C LYS A 301 -10.15 2.58 12.38
N ILE A 302 -9.37 3.62 12.06
CA ILE A 302 -8.70 3.75 10.77
C ILE A 302 -7.29 3.16 10.87
N PRO A 303 -6.83 2.37 9.88
CA PRO A 303 -5.46 1.85 9.85
C PRO A 303 -4.42 2.97 9.71
N GLY A 304 -3.64 3.24 10.77
CA GLY A 304 -2.64 4.32 10.77
C GLY A 304 -1.29 3.98 10.15
N GLU A 305 -1.07 2.75 9.66
CA GLU A 305 0.21 2.29 9.11
C GLU A 305 0.77 3.24 8.02
N TYR A 306 -0.12 3.85 7.24
CA TYR A 306 0.21 4.76 6.13
C TYR A 306 0.25 6.24 6.53
N ALA A 307 -0.09 6.58 7.78
CA ALA A 307 -0.06 7.96 8.26
C ALA A 307 1.38 8.49 8.29
N VAL A 308 1.60 9.71 7.82
CA VAL A 308 2.93 10.34 7.79
C VAL A 308 3.10 11.44 8.83
N SER A 309 2.01 12.01 9.34
CA SER A 309 2.04 13.08 10.35
C SER A 309 0.73 13.12 11.16
N ASP A 310 0.79 13.73 12.34
CA ASP A 310 -0.38 13.96 13.20
C ASP A 310 -1.43 14.83 12.49
N ALA A 311 -0.98 15.82 11.72
CA ALA A 311 -1.88 16.71 10.97
C ALA A 311 -2.68 15.94 9.90
N GLN A 312 -2.01 15.06 9.14
CA GLN A 312 -2.68 14.23 8.14
C GLN A 312 -3.65 13.24 8.80
N ALA A 313 -3.22 12.61 9.90
CA ALA A 313 -4.05 11.69 10.67
C ALA A 313 -5.32 12.36 11.22
N HIS A 314 -5.21 13.59 11.74
CA HIS A 314 -6.34 14.33 12.30
C HIS A 314 -7.37 14.72 11.23
N ILE A 315 -6.92 15.21 10.07
CA ILE A 315 -7.82 15.49 8.94
C ILE A 315 -8.60 14.22 8.54
N THR A 316 -7.92 13.07 8.52
CA THR A 316 -8.55 11.79 8.20
C THR A 316 -9.57 11.35 9.24
N THR A 317 -9.23 11.39 10.53
CA THR A 317 -10.13 10.98 11.63
C THR A 317 -11.34 11.90 11.73
N GLN A 318 -11.13 13.22 11.63
CA GLN A 318 -12.20 14.21 11.61
C GLN A 318 -13.17 13.96 10.45
N TRP A 319 -12.66 13.76 9.23
CA TRP A 319 -13.51 13.51 8.07
C TRP A 319 -14.34 12.24 8.23
N TRP A 320 -13.74 11.13 8.68
CA TRP A 320 -14.47 9.89 8.91
C TRP A 320 -15.53 10.00 9.99
N LYS A 321 -15.28 10.82 11.02
CA LYS A 321 -16.24 11.11 12.09
C LYS A 321 -17.42 11.92 11.52
N ASP A 322 -17.15 13.02 10.82
CA ASP A 322 -18.19 13.87 10.22
C ASP A 322 -19.04 13.08 9.21
N LEU A 323 -18.39 12.20 8.43
CA LEU A 323 -19.04 11.25 7.52
C LEU A 323 -19.94 10.26 8.29
N GLY A 324 -19.45 9.71 9.40
CA GLY A 324 -20.12 8.65 10.14
C GLY A 324 -21.21 9.12 11.10
N ALA A 325 -21.13 10.37 11.59
CA ALA A 325 -21.98 10.91 12.64
C ALA A 325 -23.41 11.22 12.16
N THR A 326 -23.58 11.42 10.86
CA THR A 326 -24.89 11.71 10.26
C THR A 326 -25.55 10.42 9.76
N PRO A 327 -26.83 10.15 10.10
CA PRO A 327 -27.60 9.06 9.51
C PRO A 327 -27.59 9.13 7.97
N ARG A 328 -27.62 7.98 7.30
CA ARG A 328 -27.50 7.92 5.83
C ARG A 328 -28.62 7.16 5.19
N THR A 329 -28.77 7.30 3.88
CA THR A 329 -29.69 6.46 3.11
C THR A 329 -28.95 5.41 2.29
N LEU A 330 -29.44 4.17 2.35
CA LEU A 330 -29.11 3.11 1.41
C LEU A 330 -30.18 3.07 0.33
N TYR A 331 -29.80 3.23 -0.93
CA TYR A 331 -30.68 3.08 -2.08
C TYR A 331 -30.42 1.73 -2.75
N LYS A 332 -31.42 0.86 -2.80
CA LYS A 332 -31.39 -0.36 -3.61
C LYS A 332 -32.10 -0.06 -4.92
N ILE A 333 -31.35 -0.07 -6.01
CA ILE A 333 -31.87 0.19 -7.35
C ILE A 333 -31.75 -1.04 -8.24
N VAL A 334 -32.70 -1.20 -9.16
CA VAL A 334 -32.62 -2.15 -10.26
C VAL A 334 -32.47 -1.34 -11.54
N VAL A 335 -31.39 -1.57 -12.27
CA VAL A 335 -31.05 -0.86 -13.51
C VAL A 335 -30.84 -1.85 -14.65
N ASP A 336 -30.67 -1.32 -15.86
CA ASP A 336 -30.25 -2.11 -17.01
C ASP A 336 -28.96 -2.91 -16.72
N TRP A 337 -28.67 -3.90 -17.56
CA TRP A 337 -27.46 -4.71 -17.42
C TRP A 337 -26.19 -3.85 -17.53
N ILE A 338 -25.39 -3.81 -16.45
CA ILE A 338 -24.13 -3.06 -16.34
C ILE A 338 -23.10 -4.01 -15.72
N PRO A 339 -22.51 -4.92 -16.52
CA PRO A 339 -21.56 -5.93 -16.04
C PRO A 339 -20.28 -5.34 -15.46
N GLN A 340 -19.98 -4.08 -15.78
CA GLN A 340 -18.77 -3.36 -15.38
C GLN A 340 -18.90 -2.65 -14.02
N VAL A 341 -20.06 -2.67 -13.37
CA VAL A 341 -20.21 -2.00 -12.07
C VAL A 341 -19.35 -2.71 -11.02
N ALA A 342 -18.62 -1.92 -10.23
CA ALA A 342 -17.75 -2.43 -9.19
C ALA A 342 -18.14 -1.89 -7.81
N LYS A 343 -17.88 -2.68 -6.77
CA LYS A 343 -18.01 -2.20 -5.39
C LYS A 343 -17.01 -1.07 -5.16
N GLY A 344 -17.47 0.02 -4.55
CA GLY A 344 -16.69 1.22 -4.31
C GLY A 344 -16.77 2.26 -5.43
N ALA A 345 -17.27 1.90 -6.62
CA ALA A 345 -17.44 2.86 -7.72
C ALA A 345 -18.36 4.01 -7.32
N LEU A 346 -18.01 5.23 -7.76
CA LEU A 346 -18.85 6.40 -7.57
C LEU A 346 -19.92 6.52 -8.60
N VAL A 347 -21.09 6.88 -8.11
CA VAL A 347 -22.27 7.02 -8.95
C VAL A 347 -23.05 8.26 -8.55
N THR A 348 -23.68 8.87 -9.53
CA THR A 348 -24.68 9.91 -9.30
C THR A 348 -26.05 9.31 -9.44
N LEU A 349 -26.87 9.43 -8.41
CA LEU A 349 -28.27 9.01 -8.39
C LEU A 349 -29.16 10.23 -8.59
N ALA A 350 -29.95 10.22 -9.66
CA ALA A 350 -30.99 11.20 -9.96
C ALA A 350 -32.34 10.48 -10.09
N ALA A 351 -33.10 10.45 -9.00
CA ALA A 351 -34.38 9.73 -8.93
C ALA A 351 -35.59 10.67 -8.78
N PRO A 352 -36.83 10.21 -9.08
CA PRO A 352 -38.04 10.99 -8.85
C PRO A 352 -38.18 11.42 -7.39
N GLY A 353 -38.53 12.68 -7.17
CA GLY A 353 -38.71 13.22 -5.81
C GLY A 353 -37.41 13.68 -5.14
N MET A 354 -36.25 13.47 -5.76
CA MET A 354 -35.00 14.12 -5.34
C MET A 354 -34.91 15.52 -5.94
N THR A 355 -34.66 16.52 -5.10
CA THR A 355 -34.48 17.92 -5.52
C THR A 355 -33.11 18.18 -6.16
N ALA A 356 -32.12 17.35 -5.84
CA ALA A 356 -30.78 17.39 -6.40
C ALA A 356 -30.26 15.96 -6.59
N SER A 357 -29.37 15.76 -7.57
CA SER A 357 -28.68 14.48 -7.73
C SER A 357 -27.78 14.21 -6.52
N LEU A 358 -27.77 12.97 -6.04
CA LEU A 358 -26.94 12.56 -4.91
C LEU A 358 -25.72 11.80 -5.41
N VAL A 359 -24.57 12.04 -4.77
CA VAL A 359 -23.37 11.23 -4.99
C VAL A 359 -23.43 10.04 -4.02
N CYS A 360 -23.26 8.84 -4.56
CA CYS A 360 -23.30 7.59 -3.82
C CYS A 360 -22.09 6.73 -4.16
N ALA A 361 -21.76 5.79 -3.27
CA ALA A 361 -20.81 4.72 -3.55
C ALA A 361 -21.54 3.38 -3.66
N VAL A 362 -21.13 2.53 -4.60
CA VAL A 362 -21.65 1.17 -4.73
C VAL A 362 -21.20 0.32 -3.53
N GLU A 363 -22.14 -0.09 -2.69
CA GLU A 363 -21.88 -0.96 -1.53
C GLU A 363 -21.87 -2.45 -1.92
N SER A 364 -22.80 -2.83 -2.78
CA SER A 364 -22.91 -4.17 -3.36
C SER A 364 -23.65 -4.12 -4.68
N PHE A 365 -23.45 -5.15 -5.50
CA PHE A 365 -24.20 -5.34 -6.73
C PHE A 365 -24.46 -6.83 -6.94
N GLN A 366 -25.52 -7.13 -7.66
CA GLN A 366 -25.88 -8.49 -8.04
C GLN A 366 -26.39 -8.51 -9.47
N HIS A 367 -25.89 -9.50 -10.20
CA HIS A 367 -26.38 -9.92 -11.49
C HIS A 367 -27.29 -11.14 -11.27
N PRO A 368 -28.62 -10.97 -11.21
CA PRO A 368 -29.53 -12.11 -11.12
C PRO A 368 -29.24 -13.10 -12.25
N SER A 369 -29.31 -14.39 -11.94
CA SER A 369 -28.76 -15.47 -12.78
C SER A 369 -29.27 -15.42 -14.22
N ALA A 370 -28.35 -15.66 -15.15
CA ALA A 370 -28.46 -15.48 -16.60
C ALA A 370 -29.40 -16.47 -17.33
N ASN A 371 -30.53 -16.85 -16.74
CA ASN A 371 -31.52 -17.69 -17.40
C ASN A 371 -32.51 -16.80 -18.19
N GLY A 372 -32.08 -16.36 -19.37
CA GLY A 372 -32.90 -15.59 -20.29
C GLY A 372 -32.08 -14.81 -21.33
N PRO A 373 -32.74 -14.24 -22.36
CA PRO A 373 -32.07 -13.37 -23.33
C PRO A 373 -31.47 -12.14 -22.62
N MET A 374 -30.28 -11.68 -23.07
CA MET A 374 -29.56 -10.54 -22.48
C MET A 374 -30.41 -9.27 -22.34
N SER A 375 -31.40 -9.08 -23.21
CA SER A 375 -32.37 -7.98 -23.13
C SER A 375 -33.26 -7.97 -21.89
N LYS A 376 -33.23 -9.04 -21.07
CA LYS A 376 -33.94 -9.14 -19.78
C LYS A 376 -32.99 -9.16 -18.59
N GLN A 377 -31.68 -9.06 -18.82
CA GLN A 377 -30.71 -8.98 -17.74
C GLN A 377 -30.76 -7.58 -17.13
N VAL A 378 -30.71 -7.54 -15.81
CA VAL A 378 -30.72 -6.31 -15.01
C VAL A 378 -29.60 -6.38 -14.00
N THR A 379 -29.21 -5.24 -13.45
CA THR A 379 -28.25 -5.16 -12.36
C THR A 379 -28.95 -4.60 -11.14
N THR A 380 -28.91 -5.34 -10.04
CA THR A 380 -29.35 -4.82 -8.74
C THR A 380 -28.15 -4.21 -8.05
N ILE A 381 -28.23 -2.94 -7.66
CA ILE A 381 -27.13 -2.20 -7.05
C ILE A 381 -27.60 -1.60 -5.73
N ALA A 382 -26.83 -1.79 -4.66
CA ALA A 382 -27.01 -1.08 -3.41
C ALA A 382 -26.04 0.11 -3.36
N LEU A 383 -26.59 1.31 -3.22
CA LEU A 383 -25.89 2.58 -3.24
C LEU A 383 -25.98 3.25 -1.88
N LYS A 384 -24.82 3.54 -1.30
CA LYS A 384 -24.73 4.26 -0.03
C LYS A 384 -24.48 5.73 -0.30
N GLU A 385 -25.32 6.57 0.25
CA GLU A 385 -25.22 8.03 0.15
C GLU A 385 -23.88 8.57 0.68
N ARG A 386 -23.31 9.53 -0.05
CA ARG A 386 -22.16 10.35 0.36
C ARG A 386 -22.57 11.81 0.42
N TYR A 387 -22.63 12.38 1.62
CA TYR A 387 -22.95 13.80 1.87
C TYR A 387 -21.83 14.78 1.50
N ASP A 388 -20.86 14.39 0.67
CA ASP A 388 -19.61 15.11 0.46
C ASP A 388 -19.70 16.37 -0.43
N PHE A 389 -20.88 16.77 -0.92
CA PHE A 389 -20.99 18.03 -1.70
C PHE A 389 -21.23 19.24 -0.79
N VAL A 390 -20.15 19.86 -0.34
CA VAL A 390 -20.14 21.23 0.20
C VAL A 390 -19.06 22.01 -0.57
N PRO A 391 -19.41 22.95 -1.46
CA PRO A 391 -18.40 23.76 -2.13
C PRO A 391 -17.85 24.79 -1.13
N THR A 392 -16.57 24.69 -0.79
CA THR A 392 -15.56 25.78 -0.65
C THR A 392 -14.41 25.39 0.29
N GLY A 393 -13.17 25.50 -0.21
CA GLY A 393 -11.95 25.54 0.62
C GLY A 393 -10.86 24.58 0.19
N SER A 394 -9.78 25.12 -0.40
CA SER A 394 -8.57 24.40 -0.78
C SER A 394 -7.94 23.70 0.42
N ALA A 395 -7.77 22.38 0.37
CA ALA A 395 -6.89 21.69 1.30
C ALA A 395 -5.47 22.23 1.11
N ALA A 396 -4.90 22.84 2.15
CA ALA A 396 -3.52 23.30 2.13
C ALA A 396 -2.58 22.09 2.15
N VAL A 397 -2.00 21.76 1.00
CA VAL A 397 -0.84 20.87 0.95
C VAL A 397 0.35 21.67 1.49
N ILE A 398 0.78 21.35 2.70
CA ILE A 398 2.07 21.80 3.23
C ILE A 398 3.14 21.09 2.41
N GLN A 399 3.78 21.82 1.49
CA GLN A 399 5.05 21.39 0.91
C GLN A 399 6.12 21.52 1.98
N GLU A 400 6.66 20.40 2.46
CA GLU A 400 7.94 20.42 3.16
C GLU A 400 9.04 20.76 2.14
N SER A 401 9.57 21.97 2.27
CA SER A 401 10.75 22.42 1.53
C SER A 401 11.98 21.68 2.05
N PHE A 402 12.60 20.85 1.21
CA PHE A 402 13.99 20.45 1.43
C PHE A 402 14.88 21.66 1.11
N GLY A 403 15.44 22.27 2.15
CA GLY A 403 16.46 23.31 2.01
C GLY A 403 17.80 22.72 1.58
N SER A 404 18.42 23.27 0.53
CA SER A 404 19.77 23.87 0.60
C SER A 404 20.38 24.17 -0.78
N GLN A 405 20.46 25.47 -1.08
CA GLN A 405 21.53 26.23 -1.75
C GLN A 405 21.89 25.99 -3.23
N THR A 406 21.64 27.00 -4.07
CA THR A 406 22.64 28.04 -4.53
C THR A 406 22.00 28.89 -5.64
N GLY A 407 21.78 30.19 -5.42
CA GLY A 407 22.55 31.27 -6.07
C GLY A 407 21.62 32.38 -6.60
N PRO A 408 22.06 33.65 -6.72
CA PRO A 408 21.17 34.82 -6.83
C PRO A 408 20.94 35.29 -8.29
N PHE A 409 20.06 36.30 -8.42
CA PHE A 409 19.82 37.22 -9.57
C PHE A 409 18.71 36.78 -10.56
N ILE A 410 17.75 37.59 -11.02
CA ILE A 410 17.49 39.06 -11.00
C ILE A 410 15.97 39.28 -11.09
N VAL A 411 15.48 40.35 -10.45
CA VAL A 411 14.14 40.92 -10.61
C VAL A 411 14.04 41.67 -11.94
N VAL A 412 13.01 41.42 -12.75
CA VAL A 412 12.46 42.41 -13.67
C VAL A 412 10.93 42.35 -13.57
N GLU A 413 10.36 43.40 -12.98
CA GLU A 413 8.94 43.72 -13.05
C GLU A 413 8.61 44.61 -14.26
N SER A 414 7.31 44.71 -14.52
CA SER A 414 6.55 45.58 -15.44
C SER A 414 6.32 45.00 -16.84
N SER A 415 5.13 45.09 -17.45
CA SER A 415 3.82 45.60 -17.04
C SER A 415 2.81 45.22 -18.13
N GLU A 416 1.57 44.94 -17.69
CA GLU A 416 0.28 45.13 -18.35
C GLU A 416 0.11 45.12 -19.89
N ALA A 417 -0.79 44.20 -20.29
CA ALA A 417 -1.98 44.44 -21.11
C ALA A 417 -1.89 44.46 -22.65
N VAL A 418 -3.04 44.08 -23.22
CA VAL A 418 -3.58 44.35 -24.57
C VAL A 418 -3.57 43.16 -25.54
N ARG A 419 -4.71 42.45 -25.50
CA ARG A 419 -5.66 42.18 -26.61
C ARG A 419 -5.21 41.41 -27.87
N GLN A 420 -6.20 40.58 -28.27
CA GLN A 420 -6.63 40.24 -29.64
C GLN A 420 -5.90 39.12 -30.39
N GLY A 421 -6.58 37.97 -30.44
CA GLY A 421 -7.28 37.52 -31.65
C GLY A 421 -6.43 36.99 -32.81
N GLY A 422 -6.64 35.72 -33.15
CA GLY A 422 -6.23 35.17 -34.44
C GLY A 422 -6.26 33.65 -34.49
N MET A 423 -7.27 33.09 -35.15
CA MET A 423 -7.27 31.72 -35.70
C MET A 423 -6.00 31.44 -36.49
N TYR A 424 -5.52 30.19 -36.53
CA TYR A 424 -5.40 29.39 -37.75
C TYR A 424 -5.26 27.90 -37.41
N ARG A 425 -5.97 27.09 -38.21
CA ARG A 425 -5.86 25.64 -38.33
C ARG A 425 -4.49 25.24 -38.86
N CYS A 426 -3.98 24.08 -38.40
CA CYS A 426 -3.78 22.87 -39.20
C CYS A 426 -4.02 21.67 -38.30
#